data_AF-A0A932J052-F1
#
_entry.id   AF-A0A932J052-F1
#
_cell.length_a   1.000
_cell.length_b   1.000
_cell.length_c   1.000
_cell.angle_alpha   90.00
_cell.angle_beta   90.00
_cell.angle_gamma   90.00
#
_symmetry.space_group_name_H-M   'P 1'
#
loop_
_entity.id
_entity.type
_entity.pdbx_description
1 polymer ?
#
loop_
_entity_poly.entity_id
_entity_poly.type
_entity_poly.pdbx_seq_one_letter_code
_entity_poly.pdbx_strand_id
1 'polypeptide(L)' 'MENLRETVASLFLHFHRSYEEAAHMRRSEVREIFESSTFRDWKKAREAEQKIDVAVINRLDVVIKALGQVGKAIVSR' A
#
# COMPACT_ATOMS: atom_id res chain seq x y z
N MET A 1 25.63 4.84 -8.35
CA MET A 1 25.34 3.42 -8.67
C MET A 1 24.15 2.89 -7.86
N GLU A 2 23.88 3.42 -6.66
CA GLU A 2 22.76 3.04 -5.78
C GLU A 2 21.36 3.21 -6.42
N ASN A 3 21.19 4.15 -7.35
CA ASN A 3 19.88 4.53 -7.90
C ASN A 3 19.26 3.52 -8.91
N LEU A 4 20.04 2.64 -9.55
CA LEU A 4 19.49 1.72 -10.58
C LEU A 4 18.86 0.46 -9.95
N ARG A 5 19.49 -0.10 -8.91
CA ARG A 5 18.97 -1.30 -8.23
C ARG A 5 17.63 -1.06 -7.56
N GLU A 6 17.49 0.10 -6.91
CA GLU A 6 16.22 0.53 -6.30
C GLU A 6 15.11 0.72 -7.36
N THR A 7 15.49 1.24 -8.53
CA THR A 7 14.58 1.43 -9.66
C THR A 7 14.07 0.09 -10.20
N VAL A 8 14.96 -0.90 -10.37
CA VAL A 8 14.60 -2.26 -10.79
C VAL A 8 13.71 -2.94 -9.74
N ALA A 9 14.04 -2.80 -8.44
CA ALA A 9 13.21 -3.32 -7.36
C ALA A 9 11.81 -2.69 -7.35
N SER A 10 11.71 -1.37 -7.57
CA SER A 10 10.43 -0.67 -7.66
C SER A 10 9.59 -1.16 -8.84
N LEU A 11 10.23 -1.43 -9.99
CA LEU A 11 9.55 -2.01 -11.15
C LEU A 11 9.04 -3.43 -10.87
N PHE A 12 9.86 -4.26 -10.25
CA PHE A 12 9.45 -5.61 -9.82
C PHE A 12 8.24 -5.55 -8.88
N LEU A 13 8.29 -4.71 -7.85
CA LEU A 13 7.25 -4.60 -6.83
C LEU A 13 5.93 -4.03 -7.36
N HIS A 14 5.98 -3.09 -8.30
CA HIS A 14 4.78 -2.41 -8.77
C HIS A 14 4.17 -3.04 -10.03
N PHE A 15 5.00 -3.57 -10.92
CA PHE A 15 4.57 -4.09 -12.22
C PHE A 15 4.60 -5.62 -12.33
N HIS A 16 5.00 -6.33 -11.28
CA HIS A 16 5.07 -7.80 -11.25
C HIS A 16 5.87 -8.38 -12.43
N ARG A 17 6.80 -7.59 -12.97
CA ARG A 17 7.74 -7.99 -14.02
C ARG A 17 8.87 -8.78 -13.40
N SER A 18 9.50 -9.66 -14.17
CA SER A 18 10.72 -10.31 -13.68
C SER A 18 11.82 -9.27 -13.45
N TYR A 19 12.69 -9.52 -12.46
CA TYR A 19 13.82 -8.65 -12.18
C TYR A 19 14.72 -8.50 -13.42
N GLU A 20 14.86 -9.56 -14.21
CA GLU A 20 15.63 -9.57 -15.46
C GLU A 20 15.03 -8.60 -16.48
N GLU A 21 13.73 -8.66 -16.76
CA GLU A 21 13.08 -7.71 -17.68
C GLU A 21 13.24 -6.26 -17.21
N ALA A 22 13.05 -6.00 -15.91
CA ALA A 22 13.18 -4.66 -15.34
C ALA A 22 14.63 -4.14 -15.39
N ALA A 23 15.63 -5.00 -15.24
CA ALA A 23 17.05 -4.64 -15.32
C ALA A 23 17.50 -4.28 -16.74
N HIS A 24 16.81 -4.76 -17.76
CA HIS A 24 17.12 -4.46 -19.17
C HIS A 24 16.40 -3.21 -19.70
N MET A 25 15.51 -2.57 -18.93
CA MET A 25 14.83 -1.34 -19.37
C MET A 25 15.78 -0.15 -19.41
N ARG A 26 15.64 0.70 -20.44
CA ARG A 26 16.40 1.96 -20.49
C ARG A 26 15.86 2.91 -19.43
N ARG A 27 16.75 3.70 -18.84
CA ARG A 27 16.39 4.67 -17.79
C ARG A 27 15.29 5.66 -18.21
N SER A 28 15.25 6.04 -19.49
CA SER A 28 14.21 6.91 -20.05
C SER A 28 12.83 6.26 -20.03
N GLU A 29 12.75 4.96 -20.36
CA GLU A 29 11.50 4.20 -20.39
C GLU A 29 10.97 4.01 -18.97
N VAL A 30 11.86 3.74 -18.02
CA VAL A 30 11.49 3.63 -16.61
C VAL A 30 10.95 4.95 -16.06
N ARG A 31 11.59 6.07 -16.43
CA ARG A 31 11.15 7.40 -16.04
C ARG A 31 9.75 7.70 -16.60
N GLU A 32 9.52 7.42 -17.88
CA GLU A 32 8.23 7.63 -18.52
C GLU A 32 7.10 6.85 -17.85
N ILE A 33 7.37 5.60 -17.44
CA ILE A 33 6.42 4.77 -16.69
C ILE A 33 6.04 5.43 -15.36
N PHE A 34 7.03 5.86 -14.56
CA PHE A 34 6.77 6.47 -13.26
C PHE A 34 6.15 7.89 -13.34
N GLU A 35 6.35 8.60 -14.46
CA GLU A 35 5.72 9.89 -14.72
C GLU A 35 4.32 9.77 -15.37
N SER A 36 3.93 8.56 -15.82
CA SER A 36 2.65 8.31 -16.50
C SER A 36 1.42 8.58 -15.62
N SER A 37 0.30 8.93 -16.25
CA SER A 37 -1.01 8.99 -15.58
C SER A 37 -1.41 7.65 -14.99
N THR A 38 -1.16 6.55 -15.72
CA THR A 38 -1.46 5.19 -15.29
C THR A 38 -0.78 4.83 -13.97
N PHE A 39 0.51 5.15 -13.81
CA PHE A 39 1.21 4.89 -12.55
C PHE A 39 0.66 5.76 -11.40
N ARG A 40 0.33 7.03 -11.68
CA ARG A 40 -0.28 7.91 -10.68
C ARG A 40 -1.64 7.39 -10.21
N ASP A 41 -2.47 6.89 -11.12
CA ASP A 41 -3.78 6.34 -10.79
C ASP A 41 -3.65 5.01 -10.02
N TRP A 42 -2.72 4.14 -10.42
CA TRP A 42 -2.38 2.93 -9.67
C TRP A 42 -1.93 3.26 -8.23
N LYS A 43 -1.05 4.26 -8.06
CA LYS A 43 -0.58 4.68 -6.74
C LYS A 43 -1.74 5.19 -5.87
N LYS A 44 -2.63 6.00 -6.43
CA LYS A 44 -3.83 6.48 -5.72
C LYS A 44 -4.75 5.34 -5.30
N ALA A 45 -4.94 4.33 -6.15
CA ALA A 45 -5.75 3.16 -5.82
C ALA A 45 -5.16 2.39 -4.64
N ARG A 46 -3.84 2.17 -4.61
CA ARG A 46 -3.13 1.53 -3.49
C ARG A 46 -3.27 2.31 -2.18
N GLU A 47 -3.13 3.63 -2.23
CA GLU A 47 -3.34 4.49 -1.05
C GLU A 47 -4.80 4.45 -0.56
N ALA A 48 -5.77 4.31 -1.47
CA ALA A 48 -7.18 4.17 -1.11
C ALA A 48 -7.49 2.81 -0.46
N GLU A 49 -6.93 1.72 -0.98
CA GLU A 49 -7.01 0.37 -0.39
C GLU A 49 -6.50 0.40 1.06
N GLN A 50 -5.32 0.99 1.30
CA GLN A 50 -4.74 1.10 2.64
C GLN A 50 -5.63 1.90 3.60
N LYS A 51 -6.28 2.96 3.12
CA LYS A 51 -7.22 3.76 3.94
C LYS A 51 -8.46 2.96 4.33
N ILE A 52 -8.94 2.06 3.46
CA ILE A 52 -10.06 1.18 3.76
C ILE A 52 -9.67 0.21 4.87
N ASP A 53 -8.50 -0.43 4.77
CA ASP A 53 -8.01 -1.37 5.78
C ASP A 53 -7.90 -0.70 7.16
N VAL A 54 -7.31 0.49 7.23
CA VAL A 54 -7.22 1.28 8.46
C VAL A 54 -8.61 1.63 9.01
N ALA A 55 -9.56 1.99 8.15
CA ALA A 55 -10.93 2.29 8.57
C ALA A 55 -11.62 1.06 9.17
N VAL A 56 -11.38 -0.14 8.64
CA VAL A 56 -11.91 -1.39 9.20
C VAL A 56 -11.33 -1.65 10.59
N ILE A 57 -10.01 -1.53 10.75
CA ILE A 57 -9.32 -1.70 12.04
C ILE A 57 -9.89 -0.73 13.08
N ASN A 58 -10.06 0.55 12.72
CA ASN A 58 -10.62 1.55 13.62
C ASN A 58 -12.05 1.23 14.04
N ARG A 59 -12.89 0.71 13.13
CA ARG A 59 -14.26 0.27 13.47
C ARG A 59 -14.25 -0.90 14.44
N LEU A 60 -13.34 -1.87 14.25
CA LEU A 60 -13.18 -3.00 15.17
C LEU A 60 -12.74 -2.55 16.56
N ASP A 61 -11.79 -1.62 16.65
CA ASP A 61 -11.34 -1.04 17.92
C ASP A 61 -12.50 -0.38 18.70
N VAL A 62 -13.37 0.37 18.01
CA VAL A 62 -14.58 0.95 18.62
C VAL A 62 -15.50 -0.13 19.19
N VAL A 63 -15.74 -1.21 18.45
CA VAL A 63 -16.58 -2.33 18.92
C VAL A 63 -15.98 -3.01 20.15
N ILE A 64 -14.66 -3.27 20.14
CA ILE A 64 -13.95 -3.89 21.26
C ILE A 64 -14.08 -3.02 22.53
N LYS A 65 -13.89 -1.71 22.39
CA LYS A 65 -14.04 -0.75 23.50
C LYS A 65 -15.47 -0.73 24.04
N ALA A 66 -16.47 -0.72 23.17
CA ALA A 66 -17.88 -0.77 23.57
C ALA A 66 -18.21 -2.06 24.34
N LEU A 67 -17.75 -3.22 23.87
CA LEU A 67 -17.91 -4.49 24.57
C LEU A 67 -17.22 -4.48 25.95
N GLY A 68 -16.02 -3.89 26.04
CA GLY A 68 -15.33 -3.71 27.31
C GLY A 68 -16.12 -2.84 28.30
N GLN A 69 -16.80 -1.80 27.82
CA GLN A 69 -17.68 -0.96 28.66
C GLN A 69 -18.91 -1.74 29.13
N VAL A 70 -19.53 -2.54 28.25
CA VAL A 70 -20.67 -3.41 28.62
C VAL A 70 -20.24 -4.42 29.68
N GLY A 71 -19.09 -5.07 29.52
CA GLY A 71 -18.56 -6.01 30.52
C GLY A 71 -18.35 -5.36 31.89
N LYS A 72 -17.78 -4.14 31.91
CA LYS A 72 -17.66 -3.36 33.16
C LYS A 72 -19.01 -3.05 33.79
N ALA A 73 -20.00 -2.65 32.98
CA ALA A 73 -21.34 -2.33 33.46
C ALA A 73 -22.05 -3.55 34.08
N ILE A 74 -21.84 -4.74 33.52
CA ILE A 74 -22.36 -6.00 34.06
C ILE A 74 -21.72 -6.34 35.39
N VAL A 75 -20.39 -6.22 35.52
CA VAL A 75 -19.65 -6.52 36.77
C VAL A 75 -19.93 -5.48 37.86
N SER A 76 -20.22 -4.24 37.50
CA SER A 76 -20.53 -3.17 38.46
C SER A 76 -21.98 -3.21 39.01
N ARG A 77 -22.83 -4.12 38.51
CA ARG A 77 -24.15 -4.40 39.07
C ARG A 77 -24.06 -5.50 40.12
#